data_AF-A0A529ZDX4-F1
#
_entry.id   AF-A0A529ZDX4-F1
#
_cell.length_a   1.000
_cell.length_b   1.000
_cell.length_c   1.000
_cell.angle_alpha   90.00
_cell.angle_beta   90.00
_cell.angle_gamma   90.00
#
_symmetry.space_group_name_H-M   'P 1'
#
loop_
_entity.id
_entity.type
_entity.pdbx_description
1 polymer ?
#
loop_
_entity_poly.entity_id
_entity_poly.type
_entity_poly.pdbx_seq_one_letter_code
_entity_poly.pdbx_strand_id
1 'polypeptide(L)'
;MTVALHGKGLFSWREWAEALSAEVKKPGAASDGHDYYEHWLAALEKLLAVKGVAGKNDVDALAAAWERAAHATPHGKPILLENDPGASR
;
A
#
# COMPACT_ATOMS: atom_id res chain seq x y z
N MET A 1 -7.96 -4.43 0.68
CA MET A 1 -7.51 -3.88 -0.61
C MET A 1 -7.41 -4.95 -1.70
N THR A 2 -6.52 -5.94 -1.59
CA THR A 2 -6.23 -6.95 -2.64
C THR A 2 -7.45 -7.69 -3.17
N VAL A 3 -8.35 -8.19 -2.31
CA VAL A 3 -9.57 -8.89 -2.74
C VAL A 3 -10.47 -7.99 -3.60
N ALA A 4 -10.61 -6.71 -3.23
CA ALA A 4 -11.43 -5.76 -3.98
C ALA A 4 -10.80 -5.41 -5.34
N LEU A 5 -9.47 -5.27 -5.41
CA LEU A 5 -8.74 -5.00 -6.65
C LEU A 5 -8.80 -6.21 -7.61
N HIS A 6 -8.68 -7.43 -7.08
CA HIS A 6 -8.95 -8.66 -7.82
C HIS A 6 -10.41 -8.71 -8.31
N GLY A 7 -11.38 -8.40 -7.44
CA GLY A 7 -12.80 -8.36 -7.82
C GLY A 7 -13.11 -7.36 -8.94
N LYS A 8 -12.27 -6.33 -9.12
CA LYS A 8 -12.32 -5.37 -10.23
C LYS A 8 -11.54 -5.82 -11.47
N GLY A 9 -10.90 -7.00 -11.45
CA GLY A 9 -10.17 -7.56 -12.58
C GLY A 9 -8.79 -6.95 -12.84
N LEU A 10 -8.21 -6.21 -11.89
CA LEU A 10 -6.90 -5.55 -12.08
C LEU A 10 -5.73 -6.56 -12.14
N PHE A 11 -5.89 -7.71 -11.51
CA PHE A 11 -4.98 -8.84 -11.58
C PHE A 11 -5.75 -10.12 -11.24
N SER A 12 -5.21 -11.26 -11.67
CA SER A 12 -5.66 -12.60 -11.32
C SER A 12 -5.04 -13.10 -10.02
N TRP A 13 -5.66 -14.10 -9.39
CA TRP A 13 -5.06 -14.76 -8.23
C TRP A 13 -3.71 -15.42 -8.51
N ARG A 14 -3.46 -15.85 -9.74
CA ARG A 14 -2.17 -16.42 -10.13
C ARG A 14 -1.06 -15.37 -10.11
N GLU A 15 -1.31 -14.20 -10.71
CA GLU A 15 -0.37 -13.07 -10.67
C GLU A 15 -0.13 -12.60 -9.23
N TRP A 16 -1.17 -12.57 -8.41
CA TRP A 16 -1.05 -12.25 -6.98
C TRP A 16 -0.16 -13.26 -6.24
N ALA A 17 -0.39 -14.55 -6.43
CA ALA A 17 0.39 -15.61 -5.77
C ALA A 17 1.86 -15.56 -6.18
N GLU A 18 2.15 -15.30 -7.47
CA GLU A 18 3.50 -15.12 -7.98
C GLU A 18 4.18 -13.90 -7.33
N ALA A 19 3.50 -12.75 -7.29
CA ALA A 19 4.03 -11.53 -6.69
C ALA A 19 4.30 -11.69 -5.18
N LEU A 20 3.34 -12.23 -4.42
CA LEU A 20 3.48 -12.43 -2.97
C LEU A 20 4.60 -13.44 -2.65
N SER A 21 4.67 -14.53 -3.42
CA SER A 21 5.72 -15.54 -3.23
C SER A 21 7.11 -14.97 -3.47
N ALA A 22 7.26 -14.04 -4.41
CA ALA A 22 8.53 -13.39 -4.68
C ALA A 22 8.99 -12.51 -3.50
N GLU A 23 8.06 -11.83 -2.82
CA GLU A 23 8.38 -10.99 -1.66
C GLU A 23 8.71 -11.82 -0.41
N VAL A 24 7.87 -12.81 -0.08
CA VAL A 24 8.06 -13.66 1.12
C VAL A 24 9.32 -14.52 1.05
N LYS A 25 9.84 -14.81 -0.15
CA LYS A 25 11.08 -15.56 -0.35
C LYS A 25 12.34 -14.70 -0.33
N LYS A 26 12.23 -13.38 -0.14
CA LYS A 26 13.40 -12.52 -0.15
C LYS A 26 14.35 -12.88 1.00
N PRO A 27 15.67 -12.79 0.77
CA PRO A 27 16.65 -12.88 1.84
C PRO A 27 16.34 -11.86 2.94
N GLY A 28 16.31 -12.31 4.19
CA GLY A 28 16.02 -11.46 5.35
C GLY A 28 14.55 -11.41 5.78
N ALA A 29 13.66 -12.16 5.12
CA ALA A 29 12.31 -12.37 5.64
C ALA A 29 12.36 -13.02 7.03
N ALA A 30 11.53 -12.52 7.94
CA ALA A 30 11.51 -12.98 9.32
C ALA A 30 11.05 -14.44 9.40
N SER A 31 11.79 -15.26 10.14
CA SER A 31 11.48 -16.68 10.30
C SER A 31 10.20 -16.92 11.10
N ASP A 32 9.82 -15.98 11.97
CA ASP A 32 8.58 -15.97 12.73
C ASP A 32 7.41 -15.29 11.98
N GLY A 33 7.68 -14.69 10.81
CA GLY A 33 6.69 -14.10 9.93
C GLY A 33 6.08 -12.78 10.41
N HIS A 34 6.70 -12.07 11.35
CA HIS A 34 6.17 -10.77 11.80
C HIS A 34 6.13 -9.72 10.68
N ASP A 35 6.96 -9.88 9.65
CA ASP A 35 7.06 -9.01 8.48
C ASP A 35 6.13 -9.42 7.31
N TYR A 36 5.21 -10.37 7.55
CA TYR A 36 4.33 -10.91 6.51
C TYR A 36 3.46 -9.83 5.86
N TYR A 37 2.94 -8.88 6.64
CA TYR A 37 2.10 -7.81 6.11
C TYR A 37 2.89 -6.79 5.29
N GLU A 38 4.16 -6.58 5.63
CA GLU A 38 5.10 -5.76 4.87
C GLU A 38 5.39 -6.39 3.52
N HIS A 39 5.65 -7.71 3.46
CA HIS A 39 5.81 -8.43 2.20
C HIS A 39 4.53 -8.45 1.37
N TRP A 40 3.38 -8.58 2.03
CA TRP A 40 2.07 -8.49 1.38
C TRP A 40 1.84 -7.11 0.73
N LEU A 41 2.16 -6.04 1.45
CA LEU A 41 2.02 -4.68 0.94
C LEU A 41 2.98 -4.43 -0.23
N ALA A 42 4.25 -4.83 -0.08
CA ALA A 42 5.26 -4.69 -1.12
C ALA A 42 4.87 -5.44 -2.41
N ALA A 43 4.28 -6.63 -2.28
CA ALA A 43 3.78 -7.40 -3.42
C ALA A 43 2.65 -6.67 -4.15
N LEU A 44 1.71 -6.09 -3.39
CA LEU A 44 0.58 -5.35 -3.94
C LEU A 44 1.03 -4.08 -4.67
N GLU A 45 1.90 -3.27 -4.04
CA GLU A 45 2.44 -2.05 -4.63
C GLU A 45 3.18 -2.33 -5.94
N LYS A 46 4.04 -3.36 -5.95
CA LYS A 46 4.75 -3.76 -7.17
C LYS A 46 3.80 -4.21 -8.27
N LEU A 47 2.80 -5.02 -7.94
CA LEU A 47 1.84 -5.52 -8.92
C LEU A 47 1.03 -4.37 -9.52
N LEU A 48 0.60 -3.40 -8.72
CA LEU A 48 -0.11 -2.21 -9.20
C LEU A 48 0.79 -1.30 -10.05
N ALA A 49 2.06 -1.15 -9.69
CA ALA A 49 3.02 -0.38 -10.47
C ALA A 49 3.29 -1.00 -11.84
N VAL A 50 3.50 -2.32 -11.91
CA VAL A 50 3.67 -3.07 -13.17
C VAL A 50 2.44 -2.95 -14.07
N LYS A 51 1.25 -2.90 -13.48
CA LYS A 51 -0.03 -2.72 -14.20
C LYS A 51 -0.31 -1.26 -14.59
N GLY A 52 0.53 -0.30 -14.18
CA GLY A 52 0.33 1.13 -14.44
C GLY A 52 -0.85 1.75 -13.70
N VAL A 53 -1.33 1.10 -12.62
CA VAL A 53 -2.50 1.55 -11.85
C VAL A 53 -2.11 2.56 -10.76
N ALA A 54 -1.00 2.32 -10.07
CA ALA A 54 -0.46 3.21 -9.06
C ALA A 54 1.06 3.04 -9.01
N GLY A 55 1.81 4.12 -9.23
CA GLY A 55 3.26 4.10 -9.10
C GLY A 55 3.68 4.16 -7.63
N LYS A 56 4.90 3.69 -7.34
CA LYS A 56 5.47 3.78 -5.98
C LYS A 56 5.45 5.22 -5.44
N ASN A 57 5.83 6.18 -6.27
CA ASN A 57 5.86 7.59 -5.86
C ASN A 57 4.46 8.13 -5.53
N ASP A 58 3.41 7.69 -6.23
CA ASP A 58 2.04 8.11 -5.97
C ASP A 58 1.54 7.56 -4.64
N VAL A 59 1.85 6.28 -4.36
CA VAL A 59 1.53 5.62 -3.10
C VAL A 59 2.28 6.28 -1.93
N ASP A 60 3.59 6.52 -2.08
CA ASP A 60 4.42 7.16 -1.07
C ASP A 60 3.94 8.60 -0.78
N ALA A 61 3.60 9.36 -1.83
CA ALA A 61 3.08 10.72 -1.68
C ALA A 61 1.73 10.75 -0.96
N LEU A 62 0.82 9.82 -1.30
CA LEU A 62 -0.49 9.71 -0.66
C LEU A 62 -0.38 9.25 0.79
N ALA A 63 0.51 8.29 1.09
CA ALA A 63 0.79 7.85 2.46
C ALA A 63 1.30 9.01 3.32
N ALA A 64 2.26 9.78 2.80
CA ALA A 64 2.77 10.97 3.48
C ALA A 64 1.69 12.05 3.68
N ALA A 65 0.77 12.22 2.72
CA ALA A 65 -0.37 13.13 2.87
C ALA A 65 -1.31 12.69 3.99
N TRP A 66 -1.63 11.39 4.07
CA TRP A 66 -2.42 10.83 5.16
C TRP A 66 -1.76 10.96 6.52
N GLU A 67 -0.43 10.77 6.60
CA GLU A 67 0.32 10.98 7.83
C GLU A 67 0.21 12.43 8.30
N ARG A 68 0.47 13.40 7.41
CA ARG A 68 0.31 14.83 7.73
C ARG A 68 -1.12 15.19 8.13
N ALA A 69 -2.12 14.67 7.43
CA ALA A 69 -3.52 14.84 7.78
C ALA A 69 -3.84 14.30 9.19
N ALA A 70 -3.34 13.11 9.52
CA ALA A 70 -3.51 12.51 10.84
C ALA A 70 -2.89 13.39 11.95
N HIS A 71 -1.67 13.89 11.73
CA HIS A 71 -1.00 14.80 12.66
C HIS A 71 -1.72 16.14 12.85
N ALA A 72 -2.34 16.66 11.79
CA ALA A 72 -3.08 17.92 11.83
C ALA A 72 -4.51 17.78 12.39
N THR A 73 -5.01 16.55 12.55
CA THR A 73 -6.39 16.29 13.01
C THR A 73 -6.46 16.32 14.54
N PRO A 74 -7.24 17.23 15.16
CA PRO A 74 -7.44 17.22 16.61
C PRO A 74 -8.07 15.92 17.11
N HIS A 75 -7.74 15.51 18.33
CA HIS A 75 -8.34 14.32 18.95
C HIS A 75 -9.87 14.39 18.96
N GLY A 76 -10.51 13.26 18.63
CA GLY A 76 -11.97 13.17 18.54
C GLY A 76 -12.58 13.73 17.25
N LYS A 77 -11.76 14.16 16.28
CA LYS A 77 -12.20 14.52 14.93
C LYS A 77 -11.80 13.43 13.93
N PRO A 78 -12.58 13.26 12.84
CA PRO A 78 -12.22 12.32 11.79
C PRO A 78 -10.96 12.79 11.06
N ILE A 79 -10.06 11.85 10.75
CA ILE A 79 -8.92 12.09 9.87
C ILE A 79 -9.44 12.05 8.44
N LEU A 80 -9.36 13.20 7.77
CA LEU A 80 -9.73 13.36 6.37
C LEU A 80 -8.52 13.86 5.60
N LEU A 81 -8.38 13.52 4.32
CA LEU A 81 -7.19 13.91 3.54
C LEU A 81 -7.10 15.43 3.39
N GLU A 82 -8.24 16.13 3.43
CA GLU A 82 -8.34 17.60 3.42
C GLU A 82 -7.70 18.25 4.66
N ASN A 83 -7.45 17.47 5.73
CA ASN A 83 -6.73 17.95 6.90
C ASN A 83 -5.20 18.04 6.64
N ASP A 84 -4.69 17.52 5.51
CA ASP A 84 -3.27 17.63 5.17
C ASP A 84 -2.88 19.11 4.92
N PRO A 85 -2.03 19.72 5.76
CA PRO A 85 -1.55 21.09 5.56
C PRO A 85 -0.73 21.28 4.27
N GLY A 86 -0.24 20.19 3.67
CA GLY A 86 0.49 20.19 2.41
C GLY A 86 -0.37 20.10 1.14
N ALA A 87 -1.69 19.87 1.26
CA ALA A 87 -2.57 19.62 0.11
C ALA A 87 -2.85 20.85 -0.77
N SER A 88 -2.52 22.06 -0.32
CA SER A 88 -2.82 23.33 -1.01
C SER A 88 -1.60 23.98 -1.71
N ARG A 89 -0.60 23.21 -2.14
CA ARG A 89 0.60 23.75 -2.80
C ARG A 89 0.75 23.29 -4.25
#